data_AF-A0A7W7K219-F1
#
_entry.id   AF-A0A7W7K219-F1
#
_cell.length_a   1.000
_cell.length_b   1.000
_cell.length_c   1.000
_cell.angle_alpha   90.00
_cell.angle_beta   90.00
_cell.angle_gamma   90.00
#
_symmetry.space_group_name_H-M   'P 1'
#
loop_
_entity.id
_entity.type
_entity.pdbx_description
1 polymer ?
#
loop_
_entity_poly.entity_id
_entity_poly.type
_entity_poly.pdbx_seq_one_letter_code
_entity_poly.pdbx_strand_id
1 'polypeptide(L)'
;MGKQGTAQIHRKLIDSLYVEAMLLADEARGYFDELGRDERESLEALNRVAFSCESLKVTTRLMHIIAWLLTQRAVDAGEIQPGDALMPSRRLGDAPETEEALLDAMPPNAVGIITTSIDLYRRVARLDETLDENVVIESPARSMMDRLAAAF
;
A
#
# COMPACT_ATOMS: atom_id res chain seq x y z
N MET A 1 -6.01 -10.22 -27.82
CA MET A 1 -5.36 -11.08 -26.81
C MET A 1 -4.57 -10.32 -25.72
N GLY A 2 -3.93 -9.17 -25.99
CA GLY A 2 -3.03 -8.52 -25.01
C GLY A 2 -3.66 -7.89 -23.75
N LYS A 3 -4.84 -7.24 -23.86
CA LYS A 3 -5.46 -6.52 -22.72
C LYS A 3 -6.04 -7.42 -21.61
N GLN A 4 -6.52 -8.61 -21.96
CA GLN A 4 -7.06 -9.57 -20.99
C GLN A 4 -5.96 -10.21 -20.14
N GLY A 5 -4.76 -10.42 -20.72
CA GLY A 5 -3.60 -10.94 -20.00
C GLY A 5 -3.08 -9.96 -18.94
N THR A 6 -2.99 -8.67 -19.27
CA THR A 6 -2.55 -7.63 -18.31
C THR A 6 -3.53 -7.44 -17.16
N ALA A 7 -4.84 -7.42 -17.42
CA ALA A 7 -5.85 -7.32 -16.35
C ALA A 7 -5.81 -8.52 -15.39
N GLN A 8 -5.61 -9.73 -15.91
CA GLN A 8 -5.49 -10.93 -15.08
C GLN A 8 -4.21 -10.93 -14.21
N ILE A 9 -3.10 -10.42 -14.76
CA ILE A 9 -1.85 -10.26 -14.01
C ILE A 9 -2.01 -9.21 -12.92
N HIS A 10 -2.67 -8.08 -13.22
CA HIS A 10 -2.94 -7.03 -12.24
C HIS A 10 -3.74 -7.55 -11.05
N ARG A 11 -4.84 -8.28 -11.29
CA ARG A 11 -5.66 -8.86 -10.21
C ARG A 11 -4.85 -9.78 -9.29
N LYS A 12 -4.07 -10.71 -9.88
CA LYS A 12 -3.23 -11.62 -9.10
C LYS A 12 -2.17 -10.89 -8.27
N LEU A 13 -1.63 -9.79 -8.81
CA LEU A 13 -0.68 -8.95 -8.08
C LEU A 13 -1.34 -8.25 -6.89
N ILE A 14 -2.54 -7.68 -7.08
CA ILE A 14 -3.33 -7.06 -5.99
C ILE A 14 -3.64 -8.10 -4.90
N ASP A 15 -4.11 -9.29 -5.28
CA ASP A 15 -4.41 -10.37 -4.34
C ASP A 15 -3.16 -10.79 -3.54
N SER A 16 -2.01 -10.92 -4.21
CA SER A 16 -0.74 -11.25 -3.55
C SER A 16 -0.28 -10.17 -2.59
N LEU A 17 -0.37 -8.90 -2.98
CA LEU A 17 0.00 -7.76 -2.14
C LEU A 17 -0.93 -7.63 -0.94
N TYR A 18 -2.22 -7.96 -1.10
CA TYR A 18 -3.18 -7.98 0.01
C TYR A 18 -2.82 -9.03 1.05
N VAL A 19 -2.49 -10.26 0.62
CA VAL A 19 -2.03 -11.30 1.55
C VAL A 19 -0.73 -10.89 2.24
N GLU A 20 0.23 -10.35 1.49
CA GLU A 20 1.50 -9.83 2.03
C GLU A 20 1.27 -8.75 3.09
N ALA A 21 0.38 -7.78 2.81
CA ALA A 21 0.03 -6.71 3.76
C ALA A 21 -0.64 -7.24 5.02
N MET A 22 -1.56 -8.21 4.89
CA MET A 22 -2.26 -8.80 6.03
C MET A 22 -1.31 -9.61 6.93
N LEU A 23 -0.38 -10.37 6.33
CA LEU A 23 0.63 -11.11 7.08
C LEU A 23 1.58 -10.17 7.83
N LEU A 24 2.07 -9.12 7.15
CA LEU A 24 2.95 -8.13 7.76
C LEU A 24 2.23 -7.33 8.87
N ALA A 25 0.93 -7.05 8.72
CA ALA A 25 0.15 -6.43 9.78
C ALA A 25 -0.02 -7.33 11.01
N ASP A 26 -0.22 -8.62 10.81
CA ASP A 26 -0.29 -9.58 11.91
C ASP A 26 1.07 -9.73 12.61
N GLU A 27 2.16 -9.82 11.84
CA GLU A 27 3.53 -9.85 12.37
C GLU A 27 3.87 -8.58 13.15
N ALA A 28 3.57 -7.40 12.60
CA ALA A 28 3.78 -6.12 13.27
C ALA A 28 2.98 -6.03 14.57
N ARG A 29 1.72 -6.45 14.57
CA ARG A 29 0.88 -6.49 15.77
C ARG A 29 1.47 -7.43 16.82
N GLY A 30 1.80 -8.67 16.45
CA GLY A 30 2.38 -9.64 17.38
C GLY A 30 3.71 -9.16 17.96
N TYR A 31 4.57 -8.57 17.14
CA TYR A 31 5.84 -8.03 17.60
C TYR A 31 5.66 -6.80 18.49
N PHE A 32 4.95 -5.74 18.05
CA PHE A 32 4.88 -4.50 18.83
C PHE A 32 4.00 -4.60 20.09
N ASP A 33 3.00 -5.48 20.12
CA ASP A 33 2.12 -5.65 21.29
C ASP A 33 2.68 -6.63 22.33
N GLU A 34 3.36 -7.71 21.93
CA GLU A 34 3.78 -8.79 22.84
C GLU A 34 5.30 -8.85 23.02
N LEU A 35 6.06 -9.18 21.97
CA LEU A 35 7.52 -9.39 22.08
C LEU A 35 8.31 -8.09 22.27
N GLY A 36 7.84 -7.00 21.67
CA GLY A 36 8.51 -5.71 21.63
C GLY A 36 8.43 -4.96 22.96
N ARG A 37 7.61 -5.41 23.92
CA ARG A 37 7.54 -4.78 25.25
C ARG A 37 8.84 -4.98 26.03
N ASP A 38 9.33 -6.21 26.11
CA ASP A 38 10.57 -6.52 26.84
C ASP A 38 11.79 -5.88 26.16
N GLU A 39 11.87 -5.97 24.82
CA GLU A 39 12.94 -5.33 24.06
C GLU A 39 12.89 -3.81 24.22
N ARG A 40 11.71 -3.19 24.15
CA ARG A 40 11.54 -1.75 24.38
C ARG A 40 11.94 -1.35 25.79
N GLU A 41 11.56 -2.11 26.82
CA GLU A 41 11.93 -1.79 28.20
C GLU A 41 13.45 -1.83 28.43
N SER A 42 14.17 -2.66 27.68
CA SER A 42 15.64 -2.71 27.72
C SER A 42 16.34 -1.51 27.05
N LEU A 43 15.64 -0.73 26.22
CA LEU A 43 16.19 0.43 25.52
C LEU A 43 16.30 1.66 26.43
N GLU A 44 17.24 2.55 26.13
CA GLU A 44 17.31 3.88 26.74
C GLU A 44 16.05 4.71 26.46
N ALA A 45 15.77 5.71 27.31
CA ALA A 45 14.52 6.47 27.27
C ALA A 45 14.19 7.10 25.90
N LEU A 46 15.20 7.65 25.22
CA LEU A 46 15.01 8.23 23.88
C LEU A 46 14.71 7.16 22.83
N ASN A 47 15.41 6.02 22.89
CA ASN A 47 15.20 4.90 21.97
C ASN A 47 13.82 4.24 22.15
N ARG A 48 13.26 4.27 23.38
CA ARG A 48 11.88 3.84 23.64
C ARG A 48 10.83 4.70 22.95
N VAL A 49 11.06 6.01 22.86
CA VAL A 49 10.17 6.93 22.16
C VAL A 49 10.30 6.69 20.66
N ALA A 50 11.52 6.61 20.14
CA ALA A 50 11.77 6.29 18.73
C ALA A 50 11.09 4.98 18.32
N PHE A 51 11.23 3.92 19.12
CA PHE A 51 10.55 2.64 18.88
C PHE A 51 9.02 2.78 18.77
N SER A 52 8.40 3.53 19.69
CA SER A 52 6.94 3.78 19.65
C SER A 52 6.51 4.65 18.47
N CYS A 53 7.33 5.61 18.08
CA CYS A 53 7.07 6.39 16.87
C CYS A 53 7.13 5.48 15.65
N GLU A 54 8.16 4.66 15.51
CA GLU A 54 8.29 3.76 14.35
C GLU A 54 7.19 2.69 14.30
N SER A 55 6.75 2.14 15.44
CA SER A 55 5.60 1.23 15.46
C SER A 55 4.33 1.90 14.94
N LEU A 56 4.09 3.16 15.33
CA LEU A 56 2.94 3.92 14.81
C LEU A 56 3.08 4.14 13.30
N LYS A 57 4.27 4.52 12.82
CA LYS A 57 4.53 4.74 11.39
C LYS A 57 4.29 3.47 10.57
N VAL A 58 4.69 2.30 11.07
CA VAL A 58 4.41 1.00 10.45
C VAL A 58 2.90 0.79 10.34
N THR A 59 2.15 0.97 11.44
CA THR A 59 0.69 0.77 11.41
C THR A 59 -0.02 1.72 10.45
N THR A 60 0.40 3.00 10.38
CA THR A 60 -0.15 3.97 9.42
C THR A 60 0.13 3.55 7.98
N ARG A 61 1.36 3.12 7.66
CA ARG A 61 1.72 2.60 6.33
C ARG A 61 0.85 1.41 5.93
N LEU A 62 0.72 0.43 6.82
CA LEU A 62 -0.07 -0.78 6.55
C LEU A 62 -1.55 -0.45 6.38
N MET A 63 -2.08 0.48 7.17
CA MET A 63 -3.46 0.95 7.02
C MET A 63 -3.70 1.58 5.64
N HIS A 64 -2.80 2.46 5.18
CA HIS A 64 -2.91 3.08 3.85
C HIS A 64 -2.86 2.02 2.74
N ILE A 65 -1.90 1.09 2.82
CA ILE A 65 -1.76 -0.02 1.87
C ILE A 65 -3.03 -0.87 1.82
N ILE A 66 -3.56 -1.29 2.98
CA ILE A 66 -4.74 -2.15 3.07
C ILE A 66 -5.98 -1.43 2.55
N ALA A 67 -6.20 -0.17 2.93
CA ALA A 67 -7.33 0.62 2.46
C ALA A 67 -7.34 0.76 0.93
N TRP A 68 -6.17 1.03 0.35
CA TRP A 68 -6.01 1.12 -1.09
C TRP A 68 -6.25 -0.23 -1.79
N LEU A 69 -5.68 -1.33 -1.28
CA LEU A 69 -5.86 -2.68 -1.85
C LEU A 69 -7.32 -3.14 -1.77
N LEU A 70 -8.03 -2.81 -0.69
CA LEU A 70 -9.47 -3.08 -0.57
C LEU A 70 -10.28 -2.30 -1.60
N THR A 71 -9.90 -1.05 -1.87
CA THR A 71 -10.53 -0.25 -2.93
C THR A 71 -10.35 -0.90 -4.30
N GLN A 72 -9.14 -1.37 -4.63
CA GLN A 72 -8.88 -2.07 -5.90
C GLN A 72 -9.68 -3.36 -6.02
N ARG A 73 -9.79 -4.14 -4.93
CA ARG A 73 -10.59 -5.37 -4.91
C ARG A 73 -12.09 -5.08 -5.07
N ALA A 74 -12.58 -3.97 -4.50
CA ALA A 74 -13.97 -3.54 -4.68
C ALA A 74 -14.25 -3.09 -6.13
N VAL A 75 -13.26 -2.49 -6.81
CA VAL A 75 -13.35 -2.22 -8.27
C VAL A 75 -13.41 -3.51 -9.06
N ASP A 76 -12.54 -4.47 -8.77
CA ASP A 76 -12.52 -5.78 -9.43
C ASP A 76 -13.82 -6.59 -9.20
N ALA A 77 -14.46 -6.41 -8.05
CA ALA A 77 -15.77 -6.99 -7.72
C ALA A 77 -16.95 -6.25 -8.39
N GLY A 78 -16.71 -5.07 -8.98
CA GLY A 78 -17.75 -4.21 -9.55
C GLY A 78 -18.57 -3.42 -8.52
N GLU A 79 -18.12 -3.38 -7.27
CA GLU A 79 -18.75 -2.61 -6.18
C GLU A 79 -18.41 -1.11 -6.26
N ILE A 80 -17.23 -0.80 -6.81
CA ILE A 80 -16.76 0.57 -7.05
C ILE A 80 -16.47 0.74 -8.54
N GLN A 81 -16.89 1.87 -9.12
CA GLN A 81 -16.53 2.18 -10.51
C GLN A 81 -15.03 2.56 -10.60
N PRO A 82 -14.30 2.15 -11.66
CA PRO A 82 -12.88 2.46 -11.81
C PRO A 82 -12.54 3.95 -11.65
N GLY A 83 -13.39 4.84 -12.18
CA GLY A 83 -13.21 6.29 -12.05
C GLY A 83 -13.35 6.80 -10.61
N ASP A 84 -14.18 6.17 -9.78
CA ASP A 84 -14.34 6.57 -8.37
C ASP A 84 -13.14 6.16 -7.52
N ALA A 85 -12.39 5.13 -7.91
CA ALA A 85 -11.17 4.72 -7.21
C ALA A 85 -10.04 5.77 -7.33
N LEU A 86 -10.14 6.68 -8.30
CA LEU A 86 -9.18 7.77 -8.51
C LEU A 86 -9.47 9.00 -7.64
N MET A 87 -10.58 9.01 -6.89
CA MET A 87 -10.87 10.11 -5.96
C MET A 87 -9.70 10.29 -4.98
N PRO A 88 -9.29 11.53 -4.67
CA PRO A 88 -8.15 11.77 -3.78
C PRO A 88 -8.24 11.04 -2.43
N SER A 89 -9.46 10.85 -1.90
CA SER A 89 -9.71 10.12 -0.65
C SER A 89 -9.54 8.60 -0.72
N ARG A 90 -9.42 8.04 -1.93
CA ARG A 90 -9.26 6.60 -2.21
C ARG A 90 -7.89 6.25 -2.81
N ARG A 91 -7.06 7.26 -3.07
CA ARG A 91 -5.65 7.10 -3.41
C ARG A 91 -4.87 6.65 -2.18
N LEU A 92 -3.65 6.14 -2.40
CA LEU A 92 -2.81 5.61 -1.32
C LEU A 92 -2.48 6.67 -0.25
N GLY A 93 -2.32 7.93 -0.67
CA GLY A 93 -1.95 9.05 0.21
C GLY A 93 -0.53 8.95 0.73
N ASP A 94 -0.07 9.97 1.46
CA ASP A 94 1.30 10.04 1.97
C ASP A 94 1.51 9.10 3.17
N ALA A 95 2.64 8.40 3.19
CA ALA A 95 3.07 7.61 4.33
C ALA A 95 4.12 8.33 5.18
N PRO A 96 4.17 8.05 6.49
CA PRO A 96 5.21 8.59 7.34
C PRO A 96 6.60 8.02 7.00
N GLU A 97 7.58 8.92 6.93
CA GLU A 97 8.98 8.61 6.67
C GLU A 97 9.71 8.16 7.94
N THR A 98 10.66 7.26 7.76
CA THR A 98 11.56 6.77 8.81
C THR A 98 12.96 7.30 8.55
N GLU A 99 13.59 7.85 9.58
CA GLU A 99 14.98 8.29 9.53
C GLU A 99 15.91 7.10 9.72
N GLU A 100 16.82 6.86 8.79
CA GLU A 100 17.68 5.66 8.78
C GLU A 100 18.59 5.59 10.02
N ALA A 101 19.06 6.73 10.52
CA ALA A 101 19.88 6.81 11.73
C ALA A 101 19.16 6.31 13.00
N LEU A 102 17.82 6.31 13.02
CA LEU A 102 17.05 5.76 14.14
C LEU A 102 17.04 4.22 14.15
N LEU A 103 17.26 3.59 13.00
CA LEU A 103 17.23 2.13 12.86
C LEU A 103 18.46 1.46 13.48
N ASP A 104 19.61 2.16 13.52
CA ASP A 104 20.86 1.63 14.08
C ASP A 104 20.76 1.27 15.57
N ALA A 105 19.85 1.92 16.29
CA ALA A 105 19.63 1.72 17.72
C ALA A 105 18.43 0.80 18.04
N MET A 106 17.79 0.21 17.01
CA MET A 106 16.59 -0.61 17.18
C MET A 106 16.90 -2.11 17.17
N PRO A 107 16.03 -2.93 17.79
CA PRO A 107 16.13 -4.37 17.68
C PRO A 107 16.02 -4.83 16.21
N PRO A 108 16.78 -5.85 15.78
CA PRO A 108 16.80 -6.32 14.39
C PRO A 108 15.42 -6.70 13.84
N ASN A 109 14.57 -7.28 14.69
CA ASN A 109 13.20 -7.67 14.30
C ASN A 109 12.34 -6.43 13.99
N ALA A 110 12.43 -5.38 14.81
CA ALA A 110 11.75 -4.10 14.54
C ALA A 110 12.21 -3.52 13.19
N VAL A 111 13.52 -3.50 12.96
CA VAL A 111 14.10 -2.99 11.69
C VAL A 111 13.59 -3.80 10.50
N GLY A 112 13.50 -5.12 10.62
CA GLY A 112 12.94 -5.99 9.57
C GLY A 112 11.49 -5.64 9.21
N ILE A 113 10.64 -5.46 10.23
CA ILE A 113 9.22 -5.07 10.01
C ILE A 113 9.12 -3.67 9.40
N ILE A 114 9.90 -2.71 9.91
CA ILE A 114 9.90 -1.33 9.41
C ILE A 114 10.32 -1.31 7.93
N THR A 115 11.45 -1.90 7.58
CA THR A 115 11.97 -1.95 6.20
C THR A 115 11.00 -2.65 5.25
N THR A 116 10.46 -3.81 5.65
CA THR A 116 9.47 -4.54 4.84
C THR A 116 8.21 -3.71 4.60
N SER A 117 7.72 -2.98 5.60
CA SER A 117 6.54 -2.11 5.43
C SER A 117 6.80 -0.92 4.51
N ILE A 118 8.01 -0.37 4.51
CA ILE A 118 8.44 0.72 3.61
C ILE A 118 8.49 0.20 2.17
N ASP A 119 9.09 -0.97 1.95
CA ASP A 119 9.21 -1.55 0.62
C ASP A 119 7.87 -1.98 0.03
N LEU A 120 6.97 -2.52 0.88
CA LEU A 120 5.61 -2.80 0.49
C LEU A 120 4.86 -1.53 0.10
N TYR A 121 4.96 -0.46 0.90
CA TYR A 121 4.36 0.83 0.57
C TYR A 121 4.87 1.35 -0.78
N ARG A 122 6.18 1.34 -1.02
CA ARG A 122 6.77 1.78 -2.30
C ARG A 122 6.27 0.97 -3.49
N ARG A 123 6.08 -0.34 -3.35
CA ARG A 123 5.52 -1.20 -4.40
C ARG A 123 4.07 -0.82 -4.72
N VAL A 124 3.27 -0.55 -3.70
CA VAL A 124 1.86 -0.15 -3.85
C VAL A 124 1.75 1.28 -4.41
N ALA A 125 2.61 2.20 -3.98
CA ALA A 125 2.67 3.56 -4.51
C ALA A 125 2.92 3.59 -6.02
N ARG A 126 3.87 2.78 -6.50
CA ARG A 126 4.09 2.63 -7.95
C ARG A 126 2.87 2.09 -8.70
N LEU A 127 2.08 1.20 -8.08
CA LEU A 127 0.84 0.73 -8.70
C LEU A 127 -0.23 1.83 -8.73
N ASP A 128 -0.38 2.59 -7.65
CA ASP A 128 -1.26 3.75 -7.60
C ASP A 128 -0.93 4.79 -8.69
N GLU A 129 0.35 5.09 -8.90
CA GLU A 129 0.82 5.96 -9.98
C GLU A 129 0.42 5.43 -11.38
N THR A 130 0.56 4.12 -11.62
CA THR A 130 0.19 3.53 -12.93
C THR A 130 -1.31 3.59 -13.24
N LEU A 131 -2.18 3.63 -12.22
CA LEU A 131 -3.61 3.84 -12.42
C LEU A 131 -3.90 5.24 -12.96
N ASP A 132 -3.13 6.23 -12.55
CA ASP A 132 -3.22 7.61 -13.04
C ASP A 132 -2.84 7.71 -14.52
N GLU A 133 -1.73 7.07 -14.89
CA GLU A 133 -1.22 7.09 -16.27
C GLU A 133 -2.17 6.41 -17.27
N ASN A 134 -2.81 5.30 -16.89
CA ASN A 134 -3.71 4.56 -17.78
C ASN A 134 -4.97 5.36 -18.16
N VAL A 135 -5.42 6.27 -17.29
CA VAL A 135 -6.59 7.14 -17.55
C VAL A 135 -6.21 8.26 -18.52
N VAL A 136 -5.00 8.83 -18.37
CA VAL A 136 -4.49 9.85 -19.29
C VAL A 136 -4.31 9.29 -20.72
N ILE A 137 -4.03 7.98 -20.84
CA ILE A 137 -3.87 7.29 -22.13
C ILE A 137 -5.22 6.95 -22.80
N GLU A 138 -6.36 7.05 -22.10
CA GLU A 138 -7.69 6.92 -22.71
C GLU A 138 -7.98 8.16 -23.58
N SER A 139 -7.40 8.15 -24.79
CA SER A 139 -7.35 9.28 -25.71
C SER A 139 -8.75 9.86 -25.97
N PRO A 140 -8.92 11.19 -25.92
CA PRO A 140 -10.16 11.87 -26.30
C PRO A 140 -10.67 11.47 -27.68
N ALA A 141 -9.74 11.18 -28.60
CA ALA A 141 -10.07 10.68 -29.94
C ALA A 141 -10.75 9.30 -29.89
N ARG A 142 -10.37 8.44 -28.95
CA ARG A 142 -10.96 7.11 -28.76
C ARG A 142 -12.38 7.20 -28.21
N SER A 143 -12.60 8.07 -27.23
CA SER A 143 -13.93 8.43 -26.72
C SER A 143 -14.84 8.99 -27.84
N MET A 144 -14.32 9.85 -28.72
CA MET A 144 -15.07 10.37 -29.87
C MET A 144 -15.37 9.28 -30.91
N MET A 145 -14.43 8.38 -31.17
CA MET A 145 -14.61 7.26 -32.11
C MET A 145 -15.65 6.25 -31.61
N ASP A 146 -15.65 5.92 -30.32
CA ASP A 146 -16.63 4.99 -29.74
C ASP A 146 -18.05 5.59 -29.76
N ARG A 147 -18.18 6.91 -29.54
CA ARG A 147 -19.46 7.63 -29.68
C ARG A 147 -19.97 7.66 -31.12
N LEU A 148 -19.08 7.78 -32.10
CA LEU A 148 -19.44 7.70 -33.52
C LEU A 148 -19.86 6.27 -33.90
N ALA A 149 -19.14 5.26 -33.42
CA ALA A 149 -19.44 3.86 -33.68
C ALA A 149 -20.79 3.41 -33.10
N ALA A 150 -21.24 4.02 -32.00
CA ALA A 150 -22.53 3.74 -31.38
C ALA A 150 -23.72 4.50 -32.02
N ALA A 151 -23.47 5.45 -32.92
CA ALA A 151 -24.48 6.30 -33.54
C ALA A 151 -24.97 5.80 -34.92
N PHE A 152 -24.41 4.69 -35.41
CA PHE A 152 -24.76 4.02 -36.66
C PHE A 152 -25.02 2.53 -36.40
#